data_AF-A0A3D5LI82-F1
#
_entry.id   AF-A0A3D5LI82-F1
#
_cell.length_a   1.000
_cell.length_b   1.000
_cell.length_c   1.000
_cell.angle_alpha   90.00
_cell.angle_beta   90.00
_cell.angle_gamma   90.00
#
_symmetry.space_group_name_H-M   'P 1'
#
loop_
_entity.id
_entity.type
_entity.pdbx_description
1 polymer ?
#
loop_
_entity_poly.entity_id
_entity_poly.type
_entity_poly.pdbx_seq_one_letter_code
_entity_poly.pdbx_strand_id
1 'polypeptide(L)'
;MAGEELLVQVEREALKTKEPAVTANLSFVGKYAVLTTGNRRLGISSKLNKEQKAHYKELLHEFDTESYGLIIRTNAASVADETLIAEIRSLEMEWSQMRENVCHKTCYSVLKKARPTYLEDVKNQREGSVSEIITDDRELFEIICMDYGIHPKQFMTNGSVPVPVDQFQVPTISGTADFLTLTYYHDPMLTLSSLYSVKSSLEKALREQIWLKSGASIVLQHTEALTVIDVNSGKNIIKKEMRENLLRINLEAAKEIACQLRLRNISGIIVIDFINLLAKEDEAVLLKNFRTYLKDDPVKTDLIDMTKLGLVEVTRKKIRKSLRDSLKMN
;
A
#
# COMPACT_ATOMS: atom_id res chain seq x y z
N MET A 1 -13.96 -29.63 20.10
CA MET A 1 -15.07 -30.28 19.38
C MET A 1 -14.55 -30.57 17.98
N ALA A 2 -14.45 -31.84 17.59
CA ALA A 2 -14.00 -32.23 16.25
C ALA A 2 -15.24 -32.36 15.37
N GLY A 3 -15.23 -31.73 14.19
CA GLY A 3 -16.35 -31.75 13.24
C GLY A 3 -17.27 -30.52 13.24
N GLU A 4 -16.99 -29.48 14.04
CA GLU A 4 -17.70 -28.20 13.90
C GLU A 4 -17.27 -27.47 12.62
N GLU A 5 -18.25 -26.94 11.89
CA GLU A 5 -18.02 -26.13 10.69
C GLU A 5 -17.84 -24.66 11.08
N LEU A 6 -16.77 -24.04 10.57
CA LEU A 6 -16.41 -22.67 10.89
C LEU A 6 -16.23 -21.85 9.62
N LEU A 7 -16.77 -20.63 9.64
CA LEU A 7 -16.40 -19.60 8.68
C LEU A 7 -14.96 -19.17 8.95
N VAL A 8 -14.13 -19.25 7.92
CA VAL A 8 -12.73 -18.84 8.01
C VAL A 8 -12.32 -17.96 6.84
N GLN A 9 -11.42 -17.03 7.11
CA GLN A 9 -10.75 -16.19 6.14
C GLN A 9 -9.25 -16.52 6.12
N VAL A 10 -8.66 -16.54 4.93
CA VAL A 10 -7.20 -16.65 4.78
C VAL A 10 -6.56 -15.36 5.32
N GLU A 11 -5.84 -15.46 6.43
CA GLU A 11 -5.10 -14.35 7.03
C GLU A 11 -3.72 -14.20 6.37
N ARG A 12 -3.07 -15.33 6.09
CA ARG A 12 -1.76 -15.40 5.45
C ARG A 12 -1.76 -16.51 4.41
N GLU A 13 -1.39 -16.16 3.19
CA GLU A 13 -1.15 -17.12 2.13
C GLU A 13 0.01 -18.07 2.49
N ALA A 14 -0.02 -19.26 1.88
CA ALA A 14 1.08 -20.19 1.99
C ALA A 14 2.38 -19.54 1.50
N LEU A 15 3.45 -19.66 2.28
CA LEU A 15 4.73 -19.03 1.94
C LEU A 15 5.89 -19.97 2.20
N LYS A 16 6.58 -20.35 1.12
CA LYS A 16 7.63 -21.39 1.11
C LYS A 16 7.07 -22.70 1.68
N THR A 17 7.55 -23.11 2.84
CA THR A 17 7.17 -24.35 3.54
C THR A 17 6.05 -24.12 4.56
N LYS A 18 5.58 -22.88 4.77
CA LYS A 18 4.53 -22.57 5.73
C LYS A 18 3.16 -22.72 5.07
N GLU A 19 2.31 -23.56 5.68
CA GLU A 19 0.90 -23.68 5.35
C GLU A 19 0.16 -22.33 5.50
N PRO A 20 -0.96 -22.14 4.78
CA PRO A 20 -1.76 -20.94 4.92
C PRO A 20 -2.34 -20.86 6.33
N ALA A 21 -2.35 -19.65 6.90
CA ALA A 21 -3.00 -19.41 8.18
C ALA A 21 -4.41 -18.86 7.93
N VAL A 22 -5.39 -19.42 8.62
CA VAL A 22 -6.79 -18.99 8.55
C VAL A 22 -7.25 -18.46 9.91
N THR A 23 -8.27 -17.60 9.89
CA THR A 23 -8.88 -17.00 11.08
C THR A 23 -10.39 -17.02 10.98
N ALA A 24 -11.08 -17.26 12.10
CA ALA A 24 -12.52 -17.08 12.23
C ALA A 24 -12.92 -15.61 12.48
N ASN A 25 -11.95 -14.75 12.76
CA ASN A 25 -12.15 -13.31 12.87
C ASN A 25 -12.14 -12.69 11.48
N LEU A 26 -13.30 -12.72 10.81
CA LEU A 26 -13.48 -12.22 9.46
C LEU A 26 -13.31 -10.69 9.40
N SER A 27 -12.86 -10.20 8.26
CA SER A 27 -12.64 -8.79 7.97
C SER A 27 -13.07 -8.47 6.54
N PHE A 28 -13.98 -7.49 6.43
CA PHE A 28 -14.53 -6.96 5.19
C PHE A 28 -13.93 -5.56 4.98
N VAL A 29 -13.09 -5.44 3.95
CA VAL A 29 -12.25 -4.27 3.75
C VAL A 29 -12.86 -3.36 2.68
N GLY A 30 -13.26 -2.16 3.08
CA GLY A 30 -13.60 -1.04 2.19
C GLY A 30 -12.42 -0.07 2.02
N LYS A 31 -12.57 0.95 1.18
CA LYS A 31 -11.56 1.99 0.93
C LYS A 31 -11.35 2.88 2.16
N TYR A 32 -12.43 3.19 2.88
CA TYR A 32 -12.46 4.13 4.00
C TYR A 32 -12.68 3.44 5.35
N ALA A 33 -13.37 2.30 5.39
CA ALA A 33 -13.63 1.54 6.61
C ALA A 33 -13.30 0.04 6.45
N VAL A 34 -13.13 -0.65 7.58
CA VAL A 34 -13.07 -2.12 7.65
C VAL A 34 -14.08 -2.59 8.68
N LEU A 35 -14.94 -3.52 8.31
CA LEU A 35 -15.82 -4.24 9.25
C LEU A 35 -15.14 -5.54 9.67
N THR A 36 -15.12 -5.86 10.97
CA THR A 36 -14.50 -7.10 11.49
C THR A 36 -15.41 -7.83 12.47
N THR A 37 -15.37 -9.17 12.49
CA THR A 37 -16.17 -9.96 13.44
C THR A 37 -15.41 -10.31 14.72
N GLY A 38 -14.09 -10.10 14.74
CA GLY A 38 -13.23 -10.46 15.86
C GLY A 38 -13.23 -9.40 16.97
N ASN A 39 -12.68 -8.22 16.69
CA ASN A 39 -12.67 -7.12 17.66
C ASN A 39 -13.88 -6.23 17.44
N ARG A 40 -14.94 -6.43 18.24
CA ARG A 40 -16.21 -5.71 18.15
C ARG A 40 -16.16 -4.34 18.83
N ARG A 41 -15.24 -3.51 18.37
CA ARG A 41 -15.03 -2.15 18.87
C ARG A 41 -14.76 -1.21 17.70
N LEU A 42 -15.02 0.07 17.94
CA LEU A 42 -14.59 1.12 17.03
C LEU A 42 -13.07 1.38 17.17
N GLY A 43 -12.33 1.08 16.13
CA GLY A 43 -10.93 1.44 15.92
C GLY A 43 -10.81 2.61 14.94
N ILE A 44 -9.84 3.49 15.17
CA ILE A 44 -9.54 4.61 14.26
C ILE A 44 -8.04 4.59 13.97
N SER A 45 -7.67 4.72 12.69
CA SER A 45 -6.27 4.70 12.25
C SER A 45 -5.40 5.65 13.07
N SER A 46 -4.23 5.16 13.50
CA SER A 46 -3.27 5.96 14.26
C SER A 46 -2.75 7.17 13.48
N LYS A 47 -2.79 7.12 12.14
CA LYS A 47 -2.36 8.19 11.23
C LYS A 47 -3.32 9.38 11.16
N LEU A 48 -4.54 9.26 11.70
CA LEU A 48 -5.49 10.37 11.80
C LEU A 48 -5.17 11.27 13.01
N ASN A 49 -5.44 12.57 12.89
CA ASN A 49 -5.17 13.54 13.95
C ASN A 49 -6.21 13.45 15.10
N LYS A 50 -6.05 14.27 16.13
CA LYS A 50 -6.89 14.21 17.33
C LYS A 50 -8.31 14.71 17.05
N GLU A 51 -8.48 15.75 16.24
CA GLU A 51 -9.81 16.27 15.89
C GLU A 51 -10.61 15.25 15.07
N GLN A 52 -10.01 14.67 14.03
CA GLN A 52 -10.61 13.63 13.19
C GLN A 52 -11.04 12.40 14.01
N LYS A 53 -10.20 12.00 14.98
CA LYS A 53 -10.53 10.89 15.89
C LYS A 53 -11.72 11.18 16.77
N ALA A 54 -11.92 12.43 17.20
CA ALA A 54 -13.09 12.82 17.98
C ALA A 54 -14.34 12.83 17.10
N HIS A 55 -14.26 13.45 15.92
CA HIS A 55 -15.33 13.49 14.92
C HIS A 55 -15.88 12.10 14.58
N TYR A 56 -15.02 11.17 14.18
CA TYR A 56 -15.48 9.82 13.81
C TYR A 56 -16.05 9.01 14.98
N LYS A 57 -15.64 9.29 16.22
CA LYS A 57 -16.28 8.65 17.38
C LYS A 57 -17.71 9.11 17.57
N GLU A 58 -17.98 10.38 17.32
CA GLU A 58 -19.31 10.96 17.41
C GLU A 58 -20.19 10.53 16.23
N LEU A 59 -19.67 10.68 15.01
CA LEU A 59 -20.36 10.30 13.77
C LEU A 59 -20.85 8.84 13.79
N LEU A 60 -20.02 7.93 14.28
CA LEU A 60 -20.26 6.50 14.18
C LEU A 60 -20.93 5.90 15.43
N HIS A 61 -21.42 6.74 16.34
CA HIS A 61 -22.14 6.28 17.54
C HIS A 61 -23.44 5.52 17.18
N GLU A 62 -24.01 5.75 16.01
CA GLU A 62 -25.24 5.08 15.56
C GLU A 62 -25.05 3.63 15.10
N PHE A 63 -23.81 3.18 14.87
CA PHE A 63 -23.53 1.85 14.35
C PHE A 63 -23.43 0.79 15.45
N ASP A 64 -24.02 -0.38 15.21
CA ASP A 64 -24.03 -1.51 16.16
C ASP A 64 -22.66 -2.19 16.23
N THR A 65 -21.79 -1.64 17.08
CA THR A 65 -20.48 -2.24 17.35
C THR A 65 -20.51 -3.42 18.32
N GLU A 66 -21.68 -3.90 18.75
CA GLU A 66 -21.80 -5.13 19.57
C GLU A 66 -21.81 -6.40 18.70
N SER A 67 -22.36 -6.28 17.49
CA SER A 67 -22.44 -7.35 16.49
C SER A 67 -21.15 -7.51 15.67
N TYR A 68 -20.45 -6.41 15.41
CA TYR A 68 -19.22 -6.34 14.63
C TYR A 68 -18.34 -5.17 15.09
N GLY A 69 -17.10 -5.09 14.65
CA GLY A 69 -16.22 -3.95 14.87
C GLY A 69 -16.02 -3.14 13.61
N LEU A 70 -15.67 -1.86 13.77
CA LEU A 70 -15.35 -0.95 12.67
C LEU A 70 -13.96 -0.39 12.85
N ILE A 71 -13.18 -0.33 11.78
CA ILE A 71 -11.87 0.31 11.76
C ILE A 71 -11.86 1.39 10.69
N ILE A 72 -11.77 2.65 11.10
CA ILE A 72 -11.72 3.79 10.18
C ILE A 72 -10.30 3.97 9.66
N ARG A 73 -10.15 3.92 8.33
CA ARG A 73 -8.89 4.01 7.61
C ARG A 73 -8.49 5.46 7.39
N THR A 74 -7.22 5.69 7.10
CA THR A 74 -6.67 7.04 6.86
C THR A 74 -7.33 7.73 5.67
N ASN A 75 -7.79 6.98 4.67
CA ASN A 75 -8.44 7.52 3.48
C ASN A 75 -9.82 8.12 3.78
N ALA A 76 -10.46 7.79 4.91
CA ALA A 76 -11.74 8.38 5.29
C ALA A 76 -11.66 9.91 5.46
N ALA A 77 -10.47 10.44 5.77
CA ALA A 77 -10.26 11.87 6.00
C ALA A 77 -10.44 12.74 4.76
N SER A 78 -10.47 12.16 3.55
CA SER A 78 -10.59 12.91 2.30
C SER A 78 -12.01 12.91 1.72
N VAL A 79 -12.96 12.24 2.38
CA VAL A 79 -14.33 12.11 1.88
C VAL A 79 -15.34 12.70 2.84
N ALA A 80 -16.49 13.10 2.30
CA ALA A 80 -17.64 13.50 3.11
C ALA A 80 -18.18 12.32 3.94
N ASP A 81 -18.79 12.64 5.07
CA ASP A 81 -19.28 11.66 6.03
C ASP A 81 -20.34 10.73 5.40
N GLU A 82 -21.18 11.23 4.50
CA GLU A 82 -22.19 10.45 3.80
C GLU A 82 -21.58 9.33 2.95
N THR A 83 -20.43 9.60 2.32
CA THR A 83 -19.69 8.61 1.52
C THR A 83 -19.12 7.51 2.41
N LEU A 84 -18.57 7.88 3.58
CA LEU A 84 -18.07 6.92 4.56
C LEU A 84 -19.22 6.04 5.10
N ILE A 85 -20.33 6.66 5.49
CA ILE A 85 -21.53 5.98 6.01
C ILE A 85 -22.10 5.00 4.97
N ALA A 86 -22.19 5.42 3.71
CA ALA A 86 -22.66 4.57 2.62
C ALA A 86 -21.75 3.33 2.43
N GLU A 87 -20.42 3.50 2.54
CA GLU A 87 -19.49 2.36 2.48
C GLU A 87 -19.68 1.42 3.67
N ILE A 88 -19.81 1.95 4.90
CA ILE A 88 -20.03 1.13 6.10
C ILE A 88 -21.32 0.29 5.95
N ARG A 89 -22.43 0.90 5.52
CA ARG A 89 -23.69 0.19 5.29
C ARG A 89 -23.58 -0.90 4.23
N SER A 90 -22.78 -0.68 3.19
CA SER A 90 -22.48 -1.70 2.17
C SER A 90 -21.74 -2.89 2.77
N LEU A 91 -20.75 -2.64 3.64
CA LEU A 91 -20.01 -3.70 4.35
C LEU A 91 -20.92 -4.49 5.32
N GLU A 92 -21.83 -3.82 6.02
CA GLU A 92 -22.83 -4.48 6.89
C GLU A 92 -23.77 -5.39 6.10
N MET A 93 -24.24 -4.91 4.94
CA MET A 93 -25.09 -5.68 4.05
C MET A 93 -24.34 -6.91 3.52
N GLU A 94 -23.08 -6.74 3.11
CA GLU A 94 -22.24 -7.85 2.66
C GLU A 94 -22.06 -8.92 3.77
N TRP A 95 -21.76 -8.47 4.99
CA TRP A 95 -21.63 -9.37 6.14
C TRP A 95 -22.93 -10.12 6.43
N SER A 96 -24.07 -9.43 6.43
CA SER A 96 -25.36 -10.03 6.71
C SER A 96 -25.75 -11.05 5.65
N GLN A 97 -25.57 -10.73 4.37
CA GLN A 97 -25.78 -11.67 3.27
C GLN A 97 -24.85 -12.89 3.36
N MET A 98 -23.58 -12.72 3.74
CA MET A 98 -22.66 -13.85 3.89
C MET A 98 -23.08 -14.77 5.04
N ARG A 99 -23.54 -14.20 6.18
CA ARG A 99 -24.07 -14.97 7.30
C ARG A 99 -25.32 -15.76 6.96
N GLU A 100 -26.24 -15.16 6.20
CA GLU A 100 -27.48 -15.84 5.81
C GLU A 100 -27.21 -16.94 4.80
N ASN A 101 -26.32 -16.70 3.84
CA ASN A 101 -26.07 -17.65 2.76
C ASN A 101 -25.18 -18.83 3.16
N VAL A 102 -24.38 -18.74 4.25
CA VAL A 102 -23.44 -19.81 4.62
C VAL A 102 -24.15 -21.12 4.96
N CYS A 103 -25.33 -21.05 5.61
CA CYS A 103 -26.07 -22.25 6.03
C CYS A 103 -26.58 -23.09 4.84
N HIS A 104 -26.57 -22.51 3.63
CA HIS A 104 -26.95 -23.17 2.39
C HIS A 104 -25.74 -23.72 1.61
N LYS A 105 -24.53 -23.67 2.18
CA LYS A 105 -23.29 -24.13 1.54
C LYS A 105 -22.77 -25.39 2.22
N THR A 106 -22.14 -26.24 1.42
CA THR A 106 -21.43 -27.40 1.94
C THR A 106 -20.10 -26.98 2.55
N CYS A 107 -19.63 -27.73 3.56
CA CYS A 107 -18.30 -27.53 4.13
C CYS A 107 -17.21 -27.48 3.04
N TYR A 108 -16.18 -26.67 3.26
CA TYR A 108 -15.09 -26.38 2.32
C TYR A 108 -15.48 -25.60 1.04
N SER A 109 -16.70 -25.06 0.97
CA SER A 109 -17.10 -24.15 -0.11
C SER A 109 -16.37 -22.80 0.00
N VAL A 110 -15.88 -22.29 -1.13
CA VAL A 110 -15.39 -20.92 -1.23
C VAL A 110 -16.58 -19.97 -1.30
N LEU A 111 -16.74 -19.11 -0.29
CA LEU A 111 -17.84 -18.14 -0.23
C LEU A 111 -17.53 -16.85 -0.99
N LYS A 112 -16.28 -16.40 -0.90
CA LYS A 112 -15.79 -15.19 -1.55
C LYS A 112 -14.32 -15.37 -1.91
N LYS A 113 -13.95 -14.98 -3.13
CA LYS A 113 -12.55 -14.82 -3.53
C LYS A 113 -12.16 -13.35 -3.34
N ALA A 114 -11.01 -13.10 -2.73
CA ALA A 114 -10.45 -11.77 -2.67
C ALA A 114 -10.15 -11.28 -4.10
N ARG A 115 -10.32 -9.97 -4.32
CA ARG A 115 -9.88 -9.36 -5.58
C ARG A 115 -8.35 -9.44 -5.66
N PRO A 116 -7.78 -9.49 -6.87
CA PRO A 116 -6.33 -9.42 -7.04
C PRO A 116 -5.74 -8.20 -6.32
N THR A 117 -4.62 -8.39 -5.63
CA THR A 117 -4.05 -7.33 -4.76
C THR A 117 -3.67 -6.07 -5.53
N TYR A 118 -3.34 -6.15 -6.81
CA TYR A 118 -2.99 -4.96 -7.60
C TYR A 118 -4.21 -4.06 -7.82
N LEU A 119 -5.43 -4.62 -7.94
CA LEU A 119 -6.67 -3.85 -8.02
C LEU A 119 -6.99 -3.17 -6.69
N GLU A 120 -6.78 -3.87 -5.59
CA GLU A 120 -6.90 -3.27 -4.25
C GLU A 120 -5.86 -2.16 -4.05
N ASP A 121 -4.62 -2.35 -4.51
CA ASP A 121 -3.57 -1.34 -4.45
C ASP A 121 -3.96 -0.09 -5.27
N VAL A 122 -4.60 -0.25 -6.44
CA VAL A 122 -5.11 0.87 -7.26
C VAL A 122 -6.27 1.60 -6.57
N LYS A 123 -7.28 0.87 -6.10
CA LYS A 123 -8.47 1.44 -5.45
C LYS A 123 -8.13 2.17 -4.15
N ASN A 124 -7.16 1.67 -3.39
CA ASN A 124 -6.78 2.21 -2.09
C ASN A 124 -5.70 3.30 -2.14
N GLN A 125 -5.31 3.77 -3.34
CA GLN A 125 -4.41 4.92 -3.47
C GLN A 125 -4.97 6.14 -2.72
N ARG A 126 -4.06 6.96 -2.17
CA ARG A 126 -4.47 8.21 -1.53
C ARG A 126 -4.97 9.17 -2.59
N GLU A 127 -6.06 9.88 -2.29
CA GLU A 127 -6.59 10.89 -3.20
C GLU A 127 -5.54 11.99 -3.46
N GLY A 128 -5.45 12.44 -4.72
CA GLY A 128 -4.43 13.40 -5.17
C GLY A 128 -3.01 12.84 -5.33
N SER A 129 -2.75 11.58 -4.96
CA SER A 129 -1.40 10.98 -5.15
C SER A 129 -1.12 10.48 -6.58
N VAL A 130 -2.19 10.30 -7.36
CA VAL A 130 -2.16 9.80 -8.73
C VAL A 130 -3.03 10.71 -9.58
N SER A 131 -2.50 11.20 -10.70
CA SER A 131 -3.24 12.03 -11.67
C SER A 131 -3.89 11.19 -12.78
N GLU A 132 -3.36 10.00 -13.05
CA GLU A 132 -3.85 9.14 -14.13
C GLU A 132 -3.64 7.65 -13.82
N ILE A 133 -4.63 6.82 -14.16
CA ILE A 133 -4.56 5.36 -14.17
C ILE A 133 -4.74 4.90 -15.61
N ILE A 134 -3.75 4.16 -16.13
CA ILE A 134 -3.71 3.70 -17.51
C ILE A 134 -3.64 2.17 -17.54
N THR A 135 -4.45 1.55 -18.39
CA THR A 135 -4.42 0.10 -18.64
C THR A 135 -4.61 -0.19 -20.13
N ASP A 136 -3.92 -1.19 -20.65
CA ASP A 136 -4.10 -1.72 -22.01
C ASP A 136 -5.04 -2.94 -22.07
N ASP A 137 -5.62 -3.32 -20.93
CA ASP A 137 -6.66 -4.34 -20.81
C ASP A 137 -8.05 -3.69 -20.64
N ARG A 138 -8.98 -4.02 -21.53
CA ARG A 138 -10.32 -3.45 -21.58
C ARG A 138 -11.20 -3.89 -20.42
N GLU A 139 -11.15 -5.17 -20.05
CA GLU A 139 -11.91 -5.68 -18.91
C GLU A 139 -11.42 -5.00 -17.62
N LEU A 140 -10.10 -4.85 -17.48
CA LEU A 140 -9.51 -4.16 -16.35
C LEU A 140 -9.89 -2.68 -16.29
N PHE A 141 -9.92 -2.00 -17.44
CA PHE A 141 -10.37 -0.60 -17.55
C PHE A 141 -11.80 -0.44 -17.01
N GLU A 142 -12.72 -1.28 -17.48
CA GLU A 142 -14.13 -1.23 -17.07
C GLU A 142 -14.30 -1.53 -15.58
N ILE A 143 -13.56 -2.51 -15.06
CA ILE A 143 -13.52 -2.83 -13.61
C ILE A 143 -13.07 -1.61 -12.79
N ILE A 144 -11.98 -0.94 -13.21
CA ILE A 144 -11.47 0.25 -12.52
C ILE A 144 -12.48 1.38 -12.62
N CYS A 145 -13.06 1.65 -13.79
CA CYS A 145 -14.09 2.68 -13.97
C CYS A 145 -15.29 2.47 -13.03
N MET A 146 -15.76 1.23 -12.89
CA MET A 146 -16.83 0.90 -11.94
C MET A 146 -16.43 1.17 -10.48
N ASP A 147 -15.19 0.86 -10.09
CA ASP A 147 -14.68 1.16 -8.74
C ASP A 147 -14.66 2.67 -8.43
N TYR A 148 -14.59 3.51 -9.48
CA TYR A 148 -14.70 4.98 -9.39
C TYR A 148 -16.11 5.52 -9.67
N GLY A 149 -17.14 4.66 -9.69
CA GLY A 149 -18.54 5.05 -9.80
C GLY A 149 -19.06 5.28 -11.23
N ILE A 150 -18.26 4.94 -12.25
CA ILE A 150 -18.69 5.03 -13.65
C ILE A 150 -19.53 3.80 -13.97
N HIS A 151 -20.78 4.03 -14.37
CA HIS A 151 -21.74 2.97 -14.67
C HIS A 151 -21.53 2.39 -16.08
N PRO A 152 -21.70 1.07 -16.31
CA PRO A 152 -21.47 0.45 -17.63
C PRO A 152 -22.18 1.10 -18.83
N LYS A 153 -23.34 1.71 -18.59
CA LYS A 153 -24.08 2.50 -19.60
C LYS A 153 -23.29 3.69 -20.17
N GLN A 154 -22.27 4.17 -19.44
CA GLN A 154 -21.43 5.30 -19.83
C GLN A 154 -20.21 4.87 -20.67
N PHE A 155 -19.95 3.56 -20.81
CA PHE A 155 -18.81 3.04 -21.58
C PHE A 155 -18.94 3.20 -23.09
N MET A 156 -20.09 3.68 -23.56
CA MET A 156 -20.38 3.95 -24.96
C MET A 156 -20.90 5.37 -25.11
N THR A 157 -20.61 6.02 -26.24
CA THR A 157 -21.15 7.34 -26.56
C THR A 157 -22.63 7.27 -26.95
N ASN A 158 -23.39 8.34 -26.67
CA ASN A 158 -24.83 8.43 -26.95
C ASN A 158 -25.16 8.84 -28.41
N GLY A 159 -24.22 8.64 -29.35
CA GLY A 159 -24.41 9.00 -30.75
C GLY A 159 -25.20 7.95 -31.54
N SER A 160 -25.53 8.26 -32.81
CA SER A 160 -26.23 7.32 -33.72
C SER A 160 -25.47 6.01 -33.95
N VAL A 161 -24.14 6.04 -33.80
CA VAL A 161 -23.26 4.87 -33.75
C VAL A 161 -22.50 4.95 -32.43
N PRO A 162 -22.85 4.14 -31.42
CA PRO A 162 -22.14 4.12 -30.16
C PRO A 162 -20.70 3.66 -30.36
N VAL A 163 -19.75 4.44 -29.86
CA VAL A 163 -18.33 4.07 -29.83
C VAL A 163 -17.86 3.89 -28.39
N PRO A 164 -16.93 2.95 -28.11
CA PRO A 164 -16.35 2.81 -26.79
C PRO A 164 -15.71 4.11 -26.31
N VAL A 165 -15.97 4.45 -25.05
CA VAL A 165 -15.26 5.52 -24.35
C VAL A 165 -13.98 4.93 -23.78
N ASP A 166 -12.85 5.55 -24.12
CA ASP A 166 -11.51 5.11 -23.70
C ASP A 166 -10.93 6.01 -22.61
N GLN A 167 -11.61 7.08 -22.24
CA GLN A 167 -11.14 7.98 -21.20
C GLN A 167 -12.29 8.55 -20.36
N PHE A 168 -12.10 8.56 -19.05
CA PHE A 168 -12.99 9.24 -18.11
C PHE A 168 -12.19 10.17 -17.20
N GLN A 169 -12.83 11.25 -16.76
CA GLN A 169 -12.31 12.12 -15.71
C GLN A 169 -13.21 11.99 -14.49
N VAL A 170 -12.59 11.67 -13.35
CA VAL A 170 -13.28 11.51 -12.07
C VAL A 170 -12.84 12.65 -11.16
N PRO A 171 -13.76 13.42 -10.56
CA PRO A 171 -13.40 14.51 -9.67
C PRO A 171 -12.66 13.96 -8.44
N THR A 172 -11.54 14.59 -8.07
CA THR A 172 -10.92 14.33 -6.77
C THR A 172 -11.55 15.25 -5.72
N ILE A 173 -11.78 14.73 -4.52
CA ILE A 173 -12.59 15.41 -3.48
C ILE A 173 -11.77 16.52 -2.77
N SER A 174 -10.49 16.67 -3.10
CA SER A 174 -9.52 17.54 -2.43
C SER A 174 -9.68 19.05 -2.65
N GLY A 175 -10.89 19.59 -2.85
CA GLY A 175 -11.14 21.06 -2.88
C GLY A 175 -10.36 21.87 -3.94
N THR A 176 -9.51 21.23 -4.74
CA THR A 176 -8.82 21.73 -5.92
C THR A 176 -9.49 21.15 -7.15
N ALA A 177 -9.45 21.87 -8.27
CA ALA A 177 -10.02 21.43 -9.55
C ALA A 177 -9.20 20.29 -10.21
N ASP A 178 -8.76 19.33 -9.41
CA ASP A 178 -7.94 18.22 -9.85
C ASP A 178 -8.82 17.01 -10.18
N PHE A 179 -8.59 16.45 -11.36
CA PHE A 179 -9.28 15.25 -11.84
C PHE A 179 -8.32 14.08 -11.88
N LEU A 180 -8.81 12.91 -11.53
CA LEU A 180 -8.16 11.64 -11.84
C LEU A 180 -8.62 11.20 -13.23
N THR A 181 -7.66 11.01 -14.14
CA THR A 181 -7.94 10.49 -15.47
C THR A 181 -7.84 8.97 -15.47
N LEU A 182 -8.85 8.29 -16.00
CA LEU A 182 -8.81 6.84 -16.27
C LEU A 182 -8.71 6.66 -17.78
N THR A 183 -7.67 5.96 -18.25
CA THR A 183 -7.39 5.81 -19.69
C THR A 183 -7.24 4.33 -20.07
N TYR A 184 -8.03 3.91 -21.06
CA TYR A 184 -7.78 2.69 -21.82
C TYR A 184 -6.78 3.00 -22.93
N TYR A 185 -5.61 2.38 -22.87
CA TYR A 185 -4.54 2.59 -23.82
C TYR A 185 -4.56 1.49 -24.89
N HIS A 186 -4.64 1.89 -26.15
CA HIS A 186 -4.58 0.96 -27.27
C HIS A 186 -3.79 1.58 -28.43
N ASP A 187 -2.56 1.09 -28.62
CA ASP A 187 -1.71 1.42 -29.76
C ASP A 187 -1.15 0.10 -30.36
N PRO A 188 -1.46 -0.22 -31.63
CA PRO A 188 -0.96 -1.45 -32.27
C PRO A 188 0.55 -1.51 -32.46
N MET A 189 1.25 -0.37 -32.47
CA MET A 189 2.68 -0.28 -32.75
C MET A 189 3.53 -0.11 -31.49
N LEU A 190 2.97 0.44 -30.41
CA LEU A 190 3.70 0.71 -29.18
C LEU A 190 2.93 0.16 -27.97
N THR A 191 3.45 -0.86 -27.30
CA THR A 191 2.79 -1.39 -26.11
C THR A 191 2.93 -0.45 -24.92
N LEU A 192 1.94 -0.45 -24.01
CA LEU A 192 1.95 0.40 -22.80
C LEU A 192 3.22 0.17 -21.95
N SER A 193 3.60 -1.09 -21.80
CA SER A 193 4.82 -1.47 -21.07
C SER A 193 6.11 -0.90 -21.70
N SER A 194 6.15 -0.77 -23.03
CA SER A 194 7.28 -0.17 -23.75
C SER A 194 7.28 1.34 -23.64
N LEU A 195 6.11 1.98 -23.78
CA LEU A 195 5.93 3.43 -23.61
C LEU A 195 6.49 3.91 -22.26
N TYR A 196 6.22 3.17 -21.19
CA TYR A 196 6.72 3.49 -19.84
C TYR A 196 8.00 2.75 -19.45
N SER A 197 8.65 2.05 -20.39
CA SER A 197 9.92 1.33 -20.15
C SER A 197 9.88 0.42 -18.90
N VAL A 198 8.77 -0.28 -18.68
CA VAL A 198 8.49 -1.06 -17.47
C VAL A 198 9.57 -2.13 -17.25
N LYS A 199 10.02 -2.79 -18.31
CA LYS A 199 11.08 -3.81 -18.24
C LYS A 199 12.40 -3.25 -17.70
N SER A 200 12.87 -2.12 -18.24
CA SER A 200 14.10 -1.45 -17.78
C SER A 200 13.97 -0.99 -16.32
N SER A 201 12.80 -0.47 -15.96
CA SER A 201 12.49 -0.07 -14.58
C SER A 201 12.52 -1.26 -13.62
N LEU A 202 11.98 -2.42 -14.04
CA LEU A 202 12.00 -3.65 -13.26
C LEU A 202 13.42 -4.18 -13.08
N GLU A 203 14.21 -4.24 -14.15
CA GLU A 203 15.62 -4.64 -14.11
C GLU A 203 16.41 -3.72 -13.16
N LYS A 204 16.19 -2.40 -13.22
CA LYS A 204 16.80 -1.44 -12.30
C LYS A 204 16.38 -1.68 -10.85
N ALA A 205 15.11 -1.98 -10.60
CA ALA A 205 14.57 -2.29 -9.27
C ALA A 205 15.11 -3.61 -8.69
N LEU A 206 15.65 -4.50 -9.53
CA LEU A 206 16.27 -5.76 -9.09
C LEU A 206 17.77 -5.65 -8.81
N ARG A 207 18.44 -4.58 -9.24
CA ARG A 207 19.87 -4.37 -8.99
C ARG A 207 20.14 -4.20 -7.51
N GLU A 208 21.23 -4.79 -7.03
CA GLU A 208 21.69 -4.61 -5.65
C GLU A 208 22.18 -3.19 -5.41
N GLN A 209 22.88 -2.58 -6.37
CA GLN A 209 23.39 -1.22 -6.27
C GLN A 209 22.44 -0.18 -6.89
N ILE A 210 22.14 0.87 -6.14
CA ILE A 210 21.30 2.01 -6.52
C ILE A 210 22.15 3.28 -6.45
N TRP A 211 22.17 4.06 -7.54
CA TRP A 211 22.88 5.34 -7.59
C TRP A 211 21.98 6.49 -7.14
N LEU A 212 22.53 7.37 -6.30
CA LEU A 212 21.92 8.60 -5.84
C LEU A 212 22.29 9.77 -6.75
N LYS A 213 21.51 10.85 -6.70
CA LYS A 213 21.74 12.06 -7.53
C LYS A 213 23.05 12.75 -7.17
N SER A 214 23.48 12.63 -5.91
CA SER A 214 24.79 13.10 -5.44
C SER A 214 25.99 12.31 -5.97
N GLY A 215 25.77 11.18 -6.66
CA GLY A 215 26.83 10.25 -7.09
C GLY A 215 27.26 9.27 -6.00
N ALA A 216 26.66 9.35 -4.82
CA ALA A 216 26.68 8.30 -3.80
C ALA A 216 25.91 7.05 -4.28
N SER A 217 26.06 5.93 -3.59
CA SER A 217 25.33 4.71 -3.90
C SER A 217 24.84 3.99 -2.66
N ILE A 218 23.73 3.27 -2.81
CA ILE A 218 23.19 2.34 -1.81
C ILE A 218 23.41 0.93 -2.35
N VAL A 219 23.90 0.02 -1.51
CA VAL A 219 24.04 -1.40 -1.84
C VAL A 219 23.08 -2.20 -0.97
N LEU A 220 22.20 -2.97 -1.59
CA LEU A 220 21.15 -3.73 -0.93
C LEU A 220 21.39 -5.23 -1.08
N GLN A 221 21.60 -5.91 0.03
CA GLN A 221 21.92 -7.34 0.08
C GLN A 221 20.91 -8.11 0.94
N HIS A 222 20.47 -9.25 0.42
CA HIS A 222 19.54 -10.13 1.13
C HIS A 222 20.28 -11.34 1.68
N THR A 223 20.17 -11.54 2.99
CA THR A 223 20.61 -12.77 3.67
C THR A 223 19.41 -13.68 3.93
N GLU A 224 19.64 -14.80 4.61
CA GLU A 224 18.56 -15.72 5.02
C GLU A 224 17.59 -15.07 6.03
N ALA A 225 18.14 -14.36 7.02
CA ALA A 225 17.37 -13.85 8.16
C ALA A 225 16.99 -12.37 8.04
N LEU A 226 17.83 -11.56 7.39
CA LEU A 226 17.70 -10.10 7.34
C LEU A 226 18.18 -9.50 6.02
N THR A 227 17.81 -8.24 5.77
CA THR A 227 18.34 -7.45 4.65
C THR A 227 19.34 -6.43 5.17
N VAL A 228 20.52 -6.37 4.55
CA VAL A 228 21.57 -5.39 4.86
C VAL A 228 21.59 -4.33 3.78
N ILE A 229 21.72 -3.07 4.18
CA ILE A 229 21.81 -1.93 3.28
C ILE A 229 23.03 -1.11 3.67
N ASP A 230 23.90 -0.82 2.72
CA ASP A 230 25.13 -0.05 2.91
C ASP A 230 25.07 1.25 2.09
N VAL A 231 25.54 2.36 2.67
CA VAL A 231 25.53 3.70 2.03
C VAL A 231 26.95 4.17 1.78
N ASN A 232 27.28 4.35 0.49
CA ASN A 232 28.59 4.77 0.02
C ASN A 232 28.55 6.22 -0.47
N SER A 233 29.47 7.06 0.00
CA SER A 233 29.54 8.49 -0.34
C SER A 233 30.02 8.80 -1.77
N GLY A 234 30.57 7.82 -2.49
CA GLY A 234 31.19 8.03 -3.80
C GLY A 234 32.51 8.82 -3.74
N LYS A 235 33.05 9.18 -4.91
CA LYS A 235 34.40 9.80 -5.06
C LYS A 235 34.44 11.34 -4.98
N ASN A 236 33.29 12.03 -5.07
CA ASN A 236 33.22 13.49 -5.27
C ASN A 236 32.88 14.27 -3.98
N ILE A 237 33.64 14.08 -2.90
CA ILE A 237 33.43 14.86 -1.66
C ILE A 237 34.40 16.04 -1.61
N ILE A 238 33.86 17.26 -1.62
CA ILE A 238 34.64 18.49 -1.43
C ILE A 238 35.01 18.60 0.05
N LYS A 239 36.32 18.59 0.37
CA LYS A 239 36.85 18.53 1.75
C LYS A 239 36.37 19.67 2.67
N LYS A 240 36.06 20.86 2.12
CA LYS A 240 35.74 22.06 2.89
C LYS A 240 34.37 22.00 3.60
N GLU A 241 33.47 21.14 3.13
CA GLU A 241 32.08 20.99 3.63
C GLU A 241 31.76 19.53 3.94
N MET A 242 32.76 18.77 4.42
CA MET A 242 32.63 17.31 4.55
C MET A 242 31.46 16.90 5.45
N ARG A 243 31.28 17.57 6.60
CA ARG A 243 30.21 17.27 7.56
C ARG A 243 28.81 17.42 6.94
N GLU A 244 28.52 18.58 6.37
CA GLU A 244 27.21 18.88 5.76
C GLU A 244 26.94 17.98 4.55
N ASN A 245 27.98 17.68 3.76
CA ASN A 245 27.86 16.77 2.63
C ASN A 245 27.51 15.34 3.06
N LEU A 246 28.14 14.80 4.12
CA LEU A 246 27.84 13.47 4.62
C LEU A 246 26.40 13.37 5.15
N LEU A 247 25.96 14.35 5.93
CA LEU A 247 24.57 14.39 6.40
C LEU A 247 23.59 14.46 5.22
N ARG A 248 23.87 15.31 4.22
CA ARG A 248 23.04 15.42 3.02
C ARG A 248 22.95 14.09 2.26
N ILE A 249 24.06 13.39 2.08
CA ILE A 249 24.08 12.07 1.43
C ILE A 249 23.25 11.06 2.23
N ASN A 250 23.41 11.00 3.56
CA ASN A 250 22.63 10.09 4.40
C ASN A 250 21.13 10.40 4.36
N LEU A 251 20.73 11.67 4.32
CA LEU A 251 19.33 12.07 4.17
C LEU A 251 18.75 11.67 2.81
N GLU A 252 19.52 11.85 1.73
CA GLU A 252 19.17 11.38 0.39
C GLU A 252 19.02 9.85 0.38
N ALA A 253 19.98 9.14 0.97
CA ALA A 253 19.96 7.69 1.08
C ALA A 253 18.78 7.20 1.91
N ALA A 254 18.48 7.82 3.05
CA ALA A 254 17.33 7.46 3.89
C ALA A 254 16.00 7.58 3.15
N LYS A 255 15.84 8.64 2.34
CA LYS A 255 14.65 8.83 1.50
C LYS A 255 14.54 7.74 0.43
N GLU A 256 15.64 7.44 -0.25
CA GLU A 256 15.68 6.41 -1.29
C GLU A 256 15.48 5.00 -0.71
N ILE A 257 16.08 4.68 0.44
CA ILE A 257 15.88 3.43 1.15
C ILE A 257 14.40 3.23 1.48
N ALA A 258 13.73 4.24 2.06
CA ALA A 258 12.30 4.16 2.33
C ALA A 258 11.46 3.89 1.05
N CYS A 259 11.86 4.47 -0.08
CA CYS A 259 11.24 4.20 -1.39
C CYS A 259 11.48 2.75 -1.84
N GLN A 260 12.72 2.27 -1.77
CA GLN A 260 13.11 0.93 -2.21
C GLN A 260 12.47 -0.18 -1.36
N LEU A 261 12.31 0.04 -0.04
CA LEU A 261 11.58 -0.89 0.83
C LEU A 261 10.14 -1.11 0.36
N ARG A 262 9.47 -0.03 -0.08
CA ARG A 262 8.11 -0.09 -0.65
C ARG A 262 8.12 -0.73 -2.04
N LEU A 263 8.96 -0.21 -2.94
CA LEU A 263 9.05 -0.63 -4.34
C LEU A 263 9.34 -2.12 -4.49
N ARG A 264 10.30 -2.64 -3.71
CA ARG A 264 10.73 -4.04 -3.76
C ARG A 264 9.95 -4.94 -2.78
N ASN A 265 9.04 -4.35 -2.01
CA ASN A 265 8.33 -5.00 -0.90
C ASN A 265 9.28 -5.81 0.02
N ILE A 266 10.32 -5.16 0.52
CA ILE A 266 11.28 -5.76 1.45
C ILE A 266 10.63 -5.76 2.84
N SER A 267 10.75 -6.86 3.58
CA SER A 267 10.10 -7.05 4.87
C SER A 267 10.98 -7.86 5.81
N GLY A 268 10.66 -7.84 7.10
CA GLY A 268 11.43 -8.48 8.15
C GLY A 268 12.39 -7.49 8.82
N ILE A 269 13.52 -8.02 9.27
CA ILE A 269 14.60 -7.25 9.90
C ILE A 269 15.47 -6.65 8.80
N ILE A 270 15.70 -5.35 8.88
CA ILE A 270 16.51 -4.58 7.94
C ILE A 270 17.56 -3.81 8.75
N VAL A 271 18.82 -3.96 8.38
CA VAL A 271 19.95 -3.29 9.02
C VAL A 271 20.59 -2.35 8.00
N ILE A 272 20.80 -1.09 8.38
CA ILE A 272 21.31 -0.06 7.48
C ILE A 272 22.59 0.53 8.06
N ASP A 273 23.67 0.45 7.30
CA ASP A 273 24.95 1.09 7.58
C ASP A 273 25.01 2.43 6.85
N PHE A 274 24.72 3.51 7.58
CA PHE A 274 24.85 4.87 7.06
C PHE A 274 26.30 5.35 7.17
N ILE A 275 26.68 6.35 6.38
CA ILE A 275 28.01 6.93 6.50
C ILE A 275 28.18 7.55 7.89
N ASN A 276 29.29 7.23 8.57
CA ASN A 276 29.55 7.71 9.92
C ASN A 276 29.47 9.26 10.02
N LEU A 277 28.62 9.72 10.94
CA LEU A 277 28.47 11.13 11.29
C LEU A 277 29.22 11.39 12.61
N LEU A 278 30.02 12.46 12.66
CA LEU A 278 30.82 12.79 13.86
C LEU A 278 29.98 13.42 14.97
N ALA A 279 28.93 14.17 14.60
CA ALA A 279 28.12 14.93 15.52
C ALA A 279 26.80 14.19 15.84
N LYS A 280 26.48 14.06 17.12
CA LYS A 280 25.25 13.39 17.58
C LYS A 280 23.98 14.12 17.16
N GLU A 281 24.07 15.43 16.95
CA GLU A 281 22.98 16.24 16.43
C GLU A 281 22.62 15.83 14.99
N ASP A 282 23.63 15.52 14.16
CA ASP A 282 23.42 15.11 12.77
C ASP A 282 22.78 13.71 12.69
N GLU A 283 23.21 12.78 13.56
CA GLU A 283 22.57 11.46 13.72
C GLU A 283 21.09 11.62 14.12
N ALA A 284 20.79 12.50 15.09
CA ALA A 284 19.42 12.75 15.52
C ALA A 284 18.56 13.33 14.38
N VAL A 285 19.12 14.23 13.57
CA VAL A 285 18.46 14.78 12.37
C VAL A 285 18.20 13.69 11.34
N LEU A 286 19.17 12.81 11.06
CA LEU A 286 19.01 11.68 10.16
C LEU A 286 17.88 10.74 10.62
N LEU A 287 17.93 10.28 11.87
CA LEU A 287 16.93 9.34 12.42
C LEU A 287 15.53 9.97 12.45
N LYS A 288 15.42 11.26 12.76
CA LYS A 288 14.14 11.98 12.74
C LYS A 288 13.54 12.02 11.33
N ASN A 289 14.33 12.40 10.32
CA ASN A 289 13.85 12.45 8.94
C ASN A 289 13.53 11.05 8.40
N PHE A 290 14.37 10.06 8.70
CA PHE A 290 14.14 8.70 8.24
C PHE A 290 12.85 8.10 8.83
N ARG A 291 12.56 8.34 10.11
CA ARG A 291 11.25 7.99 10.71
C ARG A 291 10.09 8.63 9.96
N THR A 292 10.21 9.87 9.52
CA THR A 292 9.17 10.53 8.71
C THR A 292 8.98 9.82 7.37
N TYR A 293 10.07 9.53 6.64
CA TYR A 293 9.98 8.84 5.34
C TYR A 293 9.40 7.42 5.44
N LEU A 294 9.62 6.73 6.56
CA LEU A 294 9.06 5.39 6.81
C LEU A 294 7.57 5.44 7.16
N LYS A 295 7.06 6.51 7.78
CA LYS A 295 5.62 6.66 8.11
C LYS A 295 4.71 6.73 6.88
N ASP A 296 5.26 7.17 5.76
CA ASP A 296 4.56 7.22 4.47
C ASP A 296 4.27 5.83 3.91
N ASP A 297 4.96 4.79 4.42
CA ASP A 297 4.70 3.40 4.05
C ASP A 297 3.27 2.99 4.43
N PRO A 298 2.48 2.42 3.49
CA PRO A 298 1.19 1.83 3.82
C PRO A 298 1.34 0.59 4.72
N VAL A 299 2.48 -0.10 4.67
CA VAL A 299 2.79 -1.23 5.55
C VAL A 299 3.45 -0.70 6.82
N LYS A 300 3.13 -1.29 7.97
CA LYS A 300 3.75 -0.93 9.25
C LYS A 300 5.26 -1.14 9.16
N THR A 301 5.99 -0.04 9.27
CA THR A 301 7.44 0.04 9.18
C THR A 301 7.95 0.92 10.31
N ASP A 302 8.72 0.33 11.21
CA ASP A 302 9.21 0.97 12.42
C ASP A 302 10.75 1.02 12.40
N LEU A 303 11.31 2.21 12.57
CA LEU A 303 12.71 2.37 12.95
C LEU A 303 12.81 2.09 14.45
N ILE A 304 13.53 1.04 14.81
CA ILE A 304 13.70 0.60 16.18
C ILE A 304 14.69 1.53 16.89
N ASP A 305 15.98 1.41 16.57
CA ASP A 305 17.02 2.26 17.11
C ASP A 305 18.30 2.22 16.25
N MET A 306 19.32 2.96 16.68
CA MET A 306 20.69 2.84 16.20
C MET A 306 21.53 2.05 17.22
N THR A 307 22.18 0.99 16.76
CA THR A 307 23.06 0.16 17.58
C THR A 307 24.30 0.94 18.04
N LYS A 308 25.01 0.41 19.04
CA LYS A 308 26.30 0.96 19.49
C LYS A 308 27.38 0.97 18.40
N LEU A 309 27.23 0.13 17.37
CA LEU A 309 28.13 0.07 16.22
C LEU A 309 27.76 1.05 15.11
N GLY A 310 26.69 1.83 15.29
CA GLY A 310 26.24 2.82 14.32
C GLY A 310 25.26 2.32 13.27
N LEU A 311 24.88 1.04 13.32
CA LEU A 311 23.89 0.45 12.41
C LEU A 311 22.48 0.84 12.81
N VAL A 312 21.64 1.22 11.85
CA VAL A 312 20.23 1.55 12.07
C VAL A 312 19.36 0.33 11.82
N GLU A 313 18.49 0.02 12.78
CA GLU A 313 17.60 -1.14 12.75
C GLU A 313 16.17 -0.73 12.38
N VAL A 314 15.64 -1.37 11.34
CA VAL A 314 14.27 -1.18 10.86
C VAL A 314 13.56 -2.52 10.81
N THR A 315 12.30 -2.53 11.23
CA THR A 315 11.40 -3.66 11.01
C THR A 315 10.25 -3.27 10.11
N ARG A 316 9.96 -4.11 9.12
CA ARG A 316 8.82 -3.91 8.21
C ARG A 316 7.96 -5.15 8.17
N LYS A 317 6.67 -5.02 8.46
CA LYS A 317 5.73 -6.16 8.51
C LYS A 317 5.75 -6.91 7.17
N LYS A 318 5.85 -8.25 7.22
CA LYS A 318 5.74 -9.10 6.04
C LYS A 318 4.28 -9.35 5.70
N ILE A 319 3.84 -8.85 4.55
CA ILE A 319 2.47 -9.00 4.06
C ILE A 319 2.37 -9.91 2.83
N ARG A 320 3.36 -9.89 1.94
CA ARG A 320 3.43 -10.70 0.71
C ARG A 320 4.89 -10.97 0.33
N LYS A 321 5.11 -11.75 -0.72
CA LYS A 321 6.46 -12.01 -1.27
C LYS A 321 7.13 -10.71 -1.73
N SER A 322 8.46 -10.66 -1.61
CA SER A 322 9.24 -9.53 -2.15
C SER A 322 9.28 -9.59 -3.67
N LEU A 323 9.61 -8.47 -4.33
CA LEU A 323 9.76 -8.43 -5.79
C LEU A 323 10.75 -9.49 -6.29
N ARG A 324 11.89 -9.62 -5.58
CA ARG A 324 12.92 -10.62 -5.85
C ARG A 324 12.40 -12.05 -5.74
N ASP A 325 11.63 -12.35 -4.68
CA ASP A 325 11.10 -13.70 -4.46
C ASP A 325 10.01 -14.06 -5.48
N SER A 326 9.20 -13.09 -5.90
CA SER A 326 8.14 -13.30 -6.89
C SER A 326 8.69 -13.63 -8.28
N LEU A 327 9.83 -13.06 -8.67
CA LEU A 327 10.43 -13.27 -9.99
C LEU A 327 11.39 -14.45 -10.07
N LYS A 328 11.91 -14.93 -8.93
CA LYS A 328 12.78 -16.12 -8.88
C LYS A 328 12.04 -17.45 -9.05
N MET A 329 10.71 -17.45 -9.07
CA MET A 329 9.88 -18.65 -9.17
C MET A 329 9.30 -18.88 -10.57
N ASN A 330 9.79 -18.17 -11.59
CA ASN A 330 9.50 -18.44 -13.00
C ASN A 330 10.72 -18.99 -13.72
#